data_AF-Q30ZN5-F1
#
_entry.id   AF-Q30ZN5-F1
#
_cell.length_a   1.000
_cell.length_b   1.000
_cell.length_c   1.000
_cell.angle_alpha   90.00
_cell.angle_beta   90.00
_cell.angle_gamma   90.00
#
_symmetry.space_group_name_H-M   'P 1'
#
loop_
_entity.id
_entity.type
_entity.pdbx_description
1 polymer ?
#
loop_
_entity_poly.entity_id
_entity_poly.type
_entity_poly.pdbx_seq_one_letter_code
_entity_poly.pdbx_strand_id
1 'polypeptide(L)'
;MSDAFFPSWVDGRIVADDAFAQAYAAVSDRQRAWLKTTIARHQALYGFPECDAGSARFSLRQGGAVSVHSRPADWCIAVLEKNYASGPRLLAATLPALLSGVRAVCVVRIGADDSWPAAVLTACELAGIELVADMTPDAAVSLLQEVHARGRGRVMLLGNHEQVGSVGQICAAADIAAWREPHISCLAADSAADKDVLRWAHPGVDVVEATSASAARALVAAAQKTDICRHAIVHLGTGQEGLFYWPQLSRAFFTEQSVSFTG
;
A
#
# COMPACT_ATOMS: atom_id res chain seq x y z
N MET A 1 7.57 25.59 -9.25
CA MET A 1 6.54 24.96 -10.09
C MET A 1 6.76 23.47 -9.99
N SER A 2 5.91 22.73 -9.29
CA SER A 2 5.94 21.27 -9.37
C SER A 2 5.38 20.90 -10.73
N ASP A 3 6.21 20.44 -11.65
CA ASP A 3 5.71 19.70 -12.79
C ASP A 3 4.99 18.47 -12.23
N ALA A 4 3.66 18.48 -12.32
CA ALA A 4 2.85 17.36 -11.87
C ALA A 4 3.27 16.12 -12.67
N PHE A 5 3.77 15.11 -11.97
CA PHE A 5 4.26 13.89 -12.61
C PHE A 5 3.12 13.18 -13.39
N PHE A 6 1.89 13.29 -12.89
CA PHE A 6 0.70 12.70 -13.48
C PHE A 6 0.12 13.55 -14.63
N PRO A 7 -0.51 12.93 -15.65
CA PRO A 7 -1.14 13.66 -16.75
C PRO A 7 -2.31 14.55 -16.30
N SER A 8 -2.47 15.72 -16.91
CA SER A 8 -3.52 16.69 -16.55
C SER A 8 -4.95 16.19 -16.81
N TRP A 9 -5.14 15.21 -17.69
CA TRP A 9 -6.47 14.63 -17.89
C TRP A 9 -6.98 13.86 -16.66
N VAL A 10 -6.09 13.49 -15.72
CA VAL A 10 -6.46 12.89 -14.44
C VAL A 10 -7.25 13.85 -13.57
N ASP A 11 -7.01 15.17 -13.68
CA ASP A 11 -7.65 16.20 -12.85
C ASP A 11 -9.18 16.15 -12.92
N GLY A 12 -9.74 15.83 -14.10
CA GLY A 12 -11.18 15.67 -14.31
C GLY A 12 -11.80 14.40 -13.71
N ARG A 13 -10.99 13.55 -13.06
CA ARG A 13 -11.38 12.27 -12.45
C ARG A 13 -11.08 12.20 -10.96
N ILE A 14 -10.48 13.25 -10.40
CA ILE A 14 -10.12 13.32 -8.99
C ILE A 14 -11.39 13.37 -8.14
N VAL A 15 -11.38 12.65 -7.03
CA VAL A 15 -12.42 12.67 -6.01
C VAL A 15 -12.48 14.06 -5.38
N ALA A 16 -13.66 14.68 -5.36
CA ALA A 16 -13.84 16.01 -4.82
C ALA A 16 -13.58 16.09 -3.30
N ASP A 17 -13.05 17.21 -2.82
CA ASP A 17 -12.76 17.48 -1.40
C ASP A 17 -13.98 17.24 -0.48
N ASP A 18 -15.19 17.57 -0.95
CA ASP A 18 -16.42 17.32 -0.19
C ASP A 18 -16.62 15.84 0.14
N ALA A 19 -16.19 14.93 -0.74
CA ALA A 19 -16.26 13.50 -0.49
C ALA A 19 -15.25 13.05 0.58
N PHE A 20 -14.06 13.66 0.62
CA PHE A 20 -13.10 13.46 1.71
C PHE A 20 -13.65 13.96 3.05
N ALA A 21 -14.23 15.16 3.08
CA ALA A 21 -14.83 15.73 4.28
C ALA A 21 -15.97 14.85 4.82
N GLN A 22 -16.86 14.38 3.93
CA GLN A 22 -17.93 13.45 4.28
C GLN A 22 -17.40 12.12 4.80
N ALA A 23 -16.41 11.54 4.13
CA ALA A 23 -15.77 10.30 4.58
C ALA A 23 -15.13 10.45 5.96
N TYR A 24 -14.39 11.54 6.19
CA TYR A 24 -13.74 11.82 7.46
C TYR A 24 -14.75 11.95 8.61
N ALA A 25 -15.89 12.62 8.35
CA ALA A 25 -16.98 12.76 9.32
C ALA A 25 -17.71 11.43 9.59
N ALA A 26 -17.81 10.56 8.59
CA ALA A 26 -18.46 9.24 8.72
C ALA A 26 -17.61 8.22 9.49
N VAL A 27 -16.29 8.39 9.53
CA VAL A 27 -15.39 7.50 10.28
C VAL A 27 -15.28 7.96 11.74
N SER A 28 -15.59 7.05 12.66
CA SER A 28 -15.56 7.32 14.10
C SER A 28 -14.16 7.74 14.60
N ASP A 29 -14.10 8.47 15.72
CA ASP A 29 -12.81 8.85 16.34
C ASP A 29 -11.92 7.64 16.62
N ARG A 30 -12.52 6.52 17.07
CA ARG A 30 -11.79 5.28 17.34
C ARG A 30 -11.16 4.69 16.08
N GLN A 31 -11.89 4.68 14.97
CA GLN A 31 -11.38 4.21 13.67
C GLN A 31 -10.31 5.15 13.11
N ARG A 32 -10.50 6.47 13.22
CA ARG A 32 -9.46 7.45 12.86
C ARG A 32 -8.19 7.27 13.71
N ALA A 33 -8.32 6.95 14.99
CA ALA A 33 -7.19 6.64 15.85
C ALA A 33 -6.44 5.38 15.37
N TRP A 34 -7.13 4.34 14.90
CA TRP A 34 -6.49 3.16 14.30
C TRP A 34 -5.71 3.47 13.02
N LEU A 35 -6.27 4.29 12.13
CA LEU A 35 -5.57 4.73 10.91
C LEU A 35 -4.30 5.51 11.27
N LYS A 36 -4.40 6.47 12.20
CA LYS A 36 -3.25 7.23 12.71
C LYS A 36 -2.20 6.34 13.36
N THR A 37 -2.62 5.38 14.19
CA THR A 37 -1.71 4.39 14.78
C THR A 37 -1.02 3.56 13.71
N THR A 38 -1.72 3.17 12.64
CA THR A 38 -1.13 2.45 11.50
C THR A 38 -0.02 3.28 10.85
N ILE A 39 -0.27 4.55 10.58
CA ILE A 39 0.72 5.48 10.04
C ILE A 39 1.93 5.60 10.98
N ALA A 40 1.69 5.92 12.26
CA ALA A 40 2.73 6.14 13.25
C ALA A 40 3.61 4.90 13.44
N ARG A 41 3.03 3.70 13.36
CA ARG A 41 3.80 2.46 13.51
C ARG A 41 4.63 2.11 12.26
N HIS A 42 4.14 2.40 11.06
CA HIS A 42 4.98 2.29 9.85
C HIS A 42 6.14 3.28 9.90
N GLN A 43 5.91 4.50 10.37
CA GLN A 43 6.96 5.49 10.58
C GLN A 43 8.00 4.99 11.60
N ALA A 44 7.56 4.38 12.71
CA ALA A 44 8.46 3.78 13.68
C ALA A 44 9.25 2.58 13.14
N LEU A 45 8.63 1.75 12.28
CA LEU A 45 9.26 0.56 11.70
C LEU A 45 10.29 0.91 10.62
N TYR A 46 9.94 1.83 9.73
CA TYR A 46 10.72 2.12 8.53
C TYR A 46 11.55 3.39 8.62
N GLY A 47 11.29 4.25 9.60
CA GLY A 47 11.87 5.59 9.72
C GLY A 47 11.50 6.49 8.54
N PHE A 48 12.18 7.63 8.47
CA PHE A 48 12.20 8.48 7.29
C PHE A 48 13.56 8.38 6.61
N PRO A 49 13.65 8.53 5.28
CA PRO A 49 14.94 8.72 4.62
C PRO A 49 15.54 10.04 5.11
N GLU A 50 16.80 10.03 5.52
CA GLU A 50 17.53 11.28 5.82
C GLU A 50 17.91 12.03 4.54
N CYS A 51 17.96 11.32 3.40
CA CYS A 51 18.32 11.85 2.09
C CYS A 51 17.41 11.26 1.00
N ASP A 52 17.08 12.08 0.00
CA ASP A 52 16.30 11.68 -1.19
C ASP A 52 17.09 10.79 -2.17
N ALA A 53 18.42 10.78 -2.10
CA ALA A 53 19.25 9.89 -2.90
C ALA A 53 20.55 9.58 -2.16
N GLY A 54 21.09 8.39 -2.41
CA GLY A 54 22.32 7.90 -1.81
C GLY A 54 23.33 7.46 -2.87
N SER A 55 24.62 7.61 -2.56
CA SER A 55 25.69 7.00 -3.33
C SER A 55 26.71 6.38 -2.38
N ALA A 56 27.04 5.11 -2.60
CA ALA A 56 28.07 4.39 -1.86
C ALA A 56 29.14 3.89 -2.83
N ARG A 57 30.41 4.12 -2.51
CA ARG A 57 31.55 3.67 -3.32
C ARG A 57 32.42 2.70 -2.54
N PHE A 58 32.75 1.56 -3.15
CA PHE A 58 33.57 0.50 -2.58
C PHE A 58 34.82 0.32 -3.44
N SER A 59 36.01 0.36 -2.83
CA SER A 59 37.26 0.02 -3.52
C SER A 59 37.48 -1.49 -3.50
N LEU A 60 37.70 -2.10 -4.66
CA LEU A 60 37.93 -3.54 -4.77
C LEU A 60 39.40 -3.87 -4.50
N ARG A 61 39.64 -4.99 -3.81
CA ARG A 61 41.00 -5.45 -3.49
C ARG A 61 41.84 -5.78 -4.72
N GLN A 62 41.20 -6.07 -5.86
CA GLN A 62 41.85 -6.43 -7.12
C GLN A 62 42.08 -5.22 -8.06
N GLY A 63 41.81 -3.99 -7.59
CA GLY A 63 41.79 -2.80 -8.43
C GLY A 63 40.36 -2.46 -8.89
N GLY A 64 40.11 -1.17 -9.13
CA GLY A 64 38.81 -0.64 -9.49
C GLY A 64 37.90 -0.30 -8.29
N ALA A 65 36.69 0.18 -8.60
CA ALA A 65 35.68 0.56 -7.62
C ALA A 65 34.26 0.24 -8.11
N VAL A 66 33.37 -0.03 -7.16
CA VAL A 66 31.93 -0.19 -7.38
C VAL A 66 31.24 1.03 -6.81
N SER A 67 30.38 1.69 -7.57
CA SER A 67 29.48 2.73 -7.05
C SER A 67 28.04 2.24 -7.14
N VAL A 68 27.32 2.34 -6.02
CA VAL A 68 25.90 2.04 -5.93
C VAL A 68 25.18 3.36 -5.73
N HIS A 69 24.22 3.65 -6.61
CA HIS A 69 23.33 4.80 -6.48
C HIS A 69 21.93 4.30 -6.14
N SER A 70 21.28 4.95 -5.18
CA SER A 70 19.93 4.62 -4.76
C SER A 70 19.05 5.87 -4.75
N ARG A 71 17.83 5.77 -5.26
CA ARG A 71 16.83 6.85 -5.22
C ARG A 71 15.41 6.26 -5.10
N PRO A 72 14.42 6.99 -4.56
CA PRO A 72 13.03 6.58 -4.61
C PRO A 72 12.56 6.39 -6.05
N ALA A 73 11.56 5.53 -6.23
CA ALA A 73 10.81 5.45 -7.47
C ALA A 73 10.21 6.82 -7.83
N ASP A 74 10.11 7.11 -9.12
CA ASP A 74 9.59 8.38 -9.63
C ASP A 74 8.09 8.53 -9.30
N TRP A 75 7.35 7.41 -9.25
CA TRP A 75 5.92 7.37 -8.95
C TRP A 75 5.47 6.05 -8.33
N CYS A 76 4.32 6.09 -7.64
CA CYS A 76 3.60 4.93 -7.13
C CYS A 76 2.10 5.08 -7.42
N ILE A 77 1.46 4.05 -7.96
CA ILE A 77 0.00 4.00 -8.15
C ILE A 77 -0.56 2.81 -7.40
N ALA A 78 -1.49 3.04 -6.47
CA ALA A 78 -2.31 1.98 -5.91
C ALA A 78 -3.60 1.84 -6.72
N VAL A 79 -3.85 0.64 -7.23
CA VAL A 79 -5.02 0.29 -8.03
C VAL A 79 -5.94 -0.59 -7.20
N LEU A 80 -7.12 -0.06 -6.89
CA LEU A 80 -8.12 -0.68 -6.06
C LEU A 80 -9.23 -1.26 -6.93
N GLU A 81 -9.71 -2.44 -6.56
CA GLU A 81 -10.98 -2.94 -7.08
C GLU A 81 -12.17 -2.08 -6.59
N LYS A 82 -13.28 -2.13 -7.34
CA LYS A 82 -14.49 -1.37 -7.06
C LYS A 82 -15.00 -1.44 -5.61
N ASN A 83 -14.89 -2.60 -4.98
CA ASN A 83 -15.42 -2.88 -3.64
C ASN A 83 -14.35 -2.79 -2.54
N TYR A 84 -13.15 -2.30 -2.85
CA TYR A 84 -12.07 -2.25 -1.87
C TYR A 84 -12.36 -1.24 -0.76
N ALA A 85 -12.56 -1.72 0.46
CA ALA A 85 -13.03 -0.89 1.58
C ALA A 85 -12.07 -0.81 2.78
N SER A 86 -10.88 -1.41 2.71
CA SER A 86 -9.94 -1.44 3.83
C SER A 86 -8.98 -0.25 3.82
N GLY A 87 -9.22 0.72 4.69
CA GLY A 87 -8.27 1.81 4.97
C GLY A 87 -6.92 1.31 5.51
N PRO A 88 -6.87 0.44 6.55
CA PRO A 88 -5.61 -0.06 7.10
C PRO A 88 -4.73 -0.84 6.09
N ARG A 89 -5.34 -1.68 5.24
CA ARG A 89 -4.59 -2.43 4.21
C ARG A 89 -4.07 -1.53 3.09
N LEU A 90 -4.84 -0.50 2.71
CA LEU A 90 -4.37 0.54 1.79
C LEU A 90 -3.17 1.27 2.36
N LEU A 91 -3.26 1.75 3.61
CA LEU A 91 -2.13 2.40 4.30
C LEU A 91 -0.90 1.49 4.33
N ALA A 92 -1.08 0.22 4.69
CA ALA A 92 0.02 -0.74 4.72
C ALA A 92 0.68 -0.93 3.34
N ALA A 93 -0.07 -0.74 2.25
CA ALA A 93 0.45 -0.83 0.89
C ALA A 93 1.13 0.45 0.40
N THR A 94 0.64 1.63 0.80
CA THR A 94 1.12 2.93 0.28
C THR A 94 2.18 3.58 1.15
N LEU A 95 2.14 3.38 2.48
CA LEU A 95 3.10 3.98 3.41
C LEU A 95 4.56 3.62 3.10
N PRO A 96 4.93 2.39 2.69
CA PRO A 96 6.31 2.12 2.33
C PRO A 96 6.80 2.96 1.13
N ALA A 97 5.91 3.37 0.20
CA ALA A 97 6.26 4.28 -0.89
C ALA A 97 6.50 5.71 -0.36
N LEU A 98 5.56 6.22 0.43
CA LEU A 98 5.65 7.55 1.04
C LEU A 98 6.91 7.67 1.92
N LEU A 99 7.16 6.68 2.77
CA LEU A 99 8.33 6.59 3.64
C LEU A 99 9.62 6.26 2.88
N SER A 100 9.55 5.93 1.60
CA SER A 100 10.73 5.85 0.74
C SER A 100 11.07 7.18 0.08
N GLY A 101 10.20 8.20 0.16
CA GLY A 101 10.39 9.48 -0.52
C GLY A 101 9.78 9.55 -1.92
N VAL A 102 8.88 8.62 -2.29
CA VAL A 102 8.14 8.71 -3.55
C VAL A 102 7.20 9.91 -3.49
N ARG A 103 7.43 10.93 -4.32
CA ARG A 103 6.67 12.19 -4.29
C ARG A 103 5.38 12.15 -5.10
N ALA A 104 5.31 11.31 -6.13
CA ALA A 104 4.12 11.16 -6.96
C ALA A 104 3.38 9.87 -6.59
N VAL A 105 2.45 9.97 -5.64
CA VAL A 105 1.61 8.85 -5.21
C VAL A 105 0.17 9.09 -5.62
N CYS A 106 -0.45 8.11 -6.27
CA CYS A 106 -1.83 8.14 -6.71
C CYS A 106 -2.59 6.91 -6.24
N VAL A 107 -3.86 7.06 -5.90
CA VAL A 107 -4.78 5.96 -5.61
C VAL A 107 -5.91 6.00 -6.65
N VAL A 108 -6.07 4.89 -7.36
CA VAL A 108 -7.06 4.74 -8.43
C VAL A 108 -8.02 3.62 -8.06
N ARG A 109 -9.32 3.88 -8.11
CA ARG A 109 -10.35 2.83 -8.04
C ARG A 109 -10.90 2.57 -9.43
N ILE A 110 -10.94 1.30 -9.83
CA ILE A 110 -11.39 0.88 -11.16
C ILE A 110 -12.79 0.29 -11.10
N GLY A 111 -13.65 0.78 -12.01
CA GLY A 111 -14.93 0.13 -12.31
C GLY A 111 -16.01 0.30 -11.23
N ALA A 112 -15.96 1.41 -10.49
CA ALA A 112 -16.99 1.81 -9.55
C ALA A 112 -17.66 3.11 -10.01
N ASP A 113 -18.99 3.15 -9.89
CA ASP A 113 -19.81 4.35 -10.13
C ASP A 113 -20.50 4.84 -8.84
N ASP A 114 -20.16 4.22 -7.69
CA ASP A 114 -20.72 4.52 -6.38
C ASP A 114 -19.79 5.39 -5.53
N SER A 115 -20.26 5.78 -4.35
CA SER A 115 -19.44 6.53 -3.39
C SER A 115 -18.25 5.71 -2.91
N TRP A 116 -17.09 6.35 -2.77
CA TRP A 116 -15.93 5.72 -2.17
C TRP A 116 -16.19 5.25 -0.72
N PRO A 117 -15.62 4.11 -0.31
CA PRO A 117 -15.65 3.69 1.09
C PRO A 117 -14.99 4.72 2.01
N ALA A 118 -15.72 5.16 3.03
CA ALA A 118 -15.27 6.24 3.93
C ALA A 118 -13.90 5.96 4.60
N ALA A 119 -13.64 4.70 4.95
CA ALA A 119 -12.36 4.29 5.55
C ALA A 119 -11.18 4.45 4.58
N VAL A 120 -11.39 4.30 3.28
CA VAL A 120 -10.37 4.44 2.24
C VAL A 120 -10.02 5.91 2.01
N LEU A 121 -11.02 6.77 1.80
CA LEU A 121 -10.76 8.21 1.65
C LEU A 121 -10.15 8.82 2.92
N THR A 122 -10.64 8.43 4.10
CA THR A 122 -10.06 8.90 5.37
C THR A 122 -8.61 8.44 5.54
N ALA A 123 -8.26 7.24 5.06
CA ALA A 123 -6.87 6.78 5.05
C ALA A 123 -5.99 7.61 4.12
N CYS A 124 -6.45 7.90 2.90
CA CYS A 124 -5.75 8.78 1.97
C CYS A 124 -5.52 10.17 2.55
N GLU A 125 -6.57 10.79 3.11
CA GLU A 125 -6.51 12.10 3.78
C GLU A 125 -5.45 12.12 4.88
N LEU A 126 -5.50 11.16 5.80
CA LEU A 126 -4.56 11.09 6.93
C LEU A 126 -3.11 10.80 6.50
N ALA A 127 -2.92 10.15 5.35
CA ALA A 127 -1.62 9.87 4.77
C ALA A 127 -1.09 11.01 3.87
N GLY A 128 -1.88 12.06 3.62
CA GLY A 128 -1.52 13.14 2.69
C GLY A 128 -1.51 12.72 1.22
N ILE A 129 -2.32 11.72 0.85
CA ILE A 129 -2.47 11.29 -0.55
C ILE A 129 -3.63 12.08 -1.17
N GLU A 130 -3.28 13.11 -1.92
CA GLU A 130 -4.25 14.03 -2.54
C GLU A 130 -4.79 13.49 -3.88
N LEU A 131 -3.97 12.77 -4.65
CA LEU A 131 -4.37 12.29 -5.97
C LEU A 131 -5.13 10.97 -5.88
N VAL A 132 -6.43 11.05 -5.61
CA VAL A 132 -7.36 9.92 -5.56
C VAL A 132 -8.38 10.05 -6.68
N ALA A 133 -8.54 9.03 -7.53
CA ALA A 133 -9.35 9.15 -8.74
C ALA A 133 -10.15 7.87 -9.06
N ASP A 134 -11.35 8.05 -9.63
CA ASP A 134 -12.11 6.96 -10.26
C ASP A 134 -11.74 6.84 -11.74
N MET A 135 -11.43 5.61 -12.16
CA MET A 135 -11.02 5.34 -13.54
C MET A 135 -11.78 4.18 -14.16
N THR A 136 -12.03 4.31 -15.46
CA THR A 136 -12.35 3.15 -16.28
C THR A 136 -11.07 2.30 -16.44
N PRO A 137 -11.19 1.01 -16.77
CA PRO A 137 -10.03 0.18 -17.08
C PRO A 137 -9.11 0.84 -18.13
N ASP A 138 -9.66 1.32 -19.24
CA ASP A 138 -8.90 1.96 -20.32
C ASP A 138 -8.16 3.24 -19.88
N ALA A 139 -8.78 4.05 -19.02
CA ALA A 139 -8.13 5.22 -18.45
C ALA A 139 -6.96 4.81 -17.54
N ALA A 140 -7.11 3.77 -16.71
CA ALA A 140 -6.02 3.26 -15.89
C ALA A 140 -4.85 2.72 -16.74
N VAL A 141 -5.13 2.06 -17.87
CA VAL A 141 -4.10 1.64 -18.83
C VAL A 141 -3.36 2.84 -19.41
N SER A 142 -4.11 3.85 -19.87
CA SER A 142 -3.56 5.06 -20.46
C SER A 142 -2.66 5.81 -19.46
N LEU A 143 -3.11 5.91 -18.19
CA LEU A 143 -2.32 6.48 -17.11
C LEU A 143 -0.98 5.76 -16.98
N LEU A 144 -1.00 4.43 -16.87
CA LEU A 144 0.19 3.62 -16.66
C LEU A 144 1.20 3.76 -17.81
N GLN A 145 0.73 3.80 -19.06
CA GLN A 145 1.57 4.00 -20.22
C GLN A 145 2.27 5.37 -20.20
N GLU A 146 1.52 6.44 -19.91
CA GLU A 146 2.06 7.79 -19.87
C GLU A 146 3.05 8.02 -18.72
N VAL A 147 2.75 7.54 -17.51
CA VAL A 147 3.64 7.69 -16.36
C VAL A 147 4.89 6.84 -16.48
N HIS A 148 4.78 5.63 -17.07
CA HIS A 148 5.93 4.77 -17.32
C HIS A 148 6.90 5.38 -18.35
N ALA A 149 6.38 6.09 -19.35
CA ALA A 149 7.21 6.83 -20.30
C ALA A 149 8.00 7.98 -19.65
N ARG A 150 7.53 8.50 -18.51
CA ARG A 150 8.16 9.62 -17.77
C ARG A 150 9.17 9.17 -16.71
N GLY A 151 9.06 7.95 -16.19
CA GLY A 151 9.94 7.48 -15.11
C GLY A 151 9.63 6.06 -14.62
N ARG A 152 10.49 5.56 -13.74
CA ARG A 152 10.35 4.22 -13.14
C ARG A 152 9.44 4.31 -11.92
N GLY A 153 8.40 3.50 -11.89
CA GLY A 153 7.46 3.51 -10.78
C GLY A 153 7.02 2.14 -10.33
N ARG A 154 6.06 2.15 -9.41
CA ARG A 154 5.54 0.97 -8.71
C ARG A 154 4.03 0.94 -8.73
N VAL A 155 3.46 -0.25 -8.91
CA VAL A 155 2.00 -0.45 -8.92
C VAL A 155 1.58 -1.38 -7.79
N MET A 156 0.72 -0.92 -6.88
CA MET A 156 0.09 -1.74 -5.85
C MET A 156 -1.26 -2.23 -6.38
N LEU A 157 -1.47 -3.53 -6.48
CA LEU A 157 -2.71 -4.13 -6.97
C LEU A 157 -3.50 -4.65 -5.77
N LEU A 158 -4.54 -3.92 -5.36
CA LEU A 158 -5.32 -4.17 -4.16
C LEU A 158 -6.70 -4.74 -4.50
N GLY A 159 -7.06 -5.87 -3.87
CA GLY A 159 -8.24 -6.63 -4.23
C GLY A 159 -7.98 -7.81 -5.18
N ASN A 160 -9.03 -8.58 -5.46
CA ASN A 160 -8.98 -9.82 -6.24
C ASN A 160 -9.86 -9.79 -7.51
N HIS A 161 -10.45 -8.65 -7.84
CA HIS A 161 -11.30 -8.50 -9.03
C HIS A 161 -10.51 -8.59 -10.35
N GLU A 162 -11.18 -9.09 -11.38
CA GLU A 162 -10.61 -9.32 -12.73
C GLU A 162 -9.91 -8.09 -13.30
N GLN A 163 -10.50 -6.90 -13.16
CA GLN A 163 -9.94 -5.64 -13.66
C GLN A 163 -8.56 -5.31 -13.05
N VAL A 164 -8.36 -5.58 -11.75
CA VAL A 164 -7.05 -5.44 -11.08
C VAL A 164 -6.10 -6.55 -11.57
N GLY A 165 -6.63 -7.71 -11.91
CA GLY A 165 -5.94 -8.78 -12.66
C GLY A 165 -5.35 -8.27 -13.98
N SER A 166 -6.19 -7.68 -14.83
CA SER A 166 -5.81 -7.14 -16.14
C SER A 166 -4.74 -6.06 -16.04
N VAL A 167 -4.85 -5.14 -15.08
CA VAL A 167 -3.80 -4.13 -14.83
C VAL A 167 -2.47 -4.79 -14.47
N GLY A 168 -2.49 -5.87 -13.68
CA GLY A 168 -1.28 -6.63 -13.38
C GLY A 168 -0.63 -7.28 -14.61
N GLN A 169 -1.44 -7.79 -15.56
CA GLN A 169 -0.94 -8.33 -16.82
C GLN A 169 -0.28 -7.24 -17.68
N ILE A 170 -0.86 -6.04 -17.70
CA ILE A 170 -0.29 -4.87 -18.40
C ILE A 170 1.04 -4.46 -17.76
N CYS A 171 1.10 -4.43 -16.42
CA CYS A 171 2.35 -4.12 -15.73
C CYS A 171 3.45 -5.13 -16.09
N ALA A 172 3.12 -6.43 -16.12
CA ALA A 172 4.07 -7.47 -16.52
C ALA A 172 4.53 -7.31 -17.98
N ALA A 173 3.61 -7.00 -18.91
CA ALA A 173 3.94 -6.80 -20.32
C ALA A 173 4.81 -5.57 -20.56
N ALA A 174 4.68 -4.53 -19.72
CA ALA A 174 5.42 -3.28 -19.81
C ALA A 174 6.67 -3.23 -18.90
N ASP A 175 7.06 -4.33 -18.25
CA ASP A 175 8.16 -4.37 -17.28
C ASP A 175 8.02 -3.31 -16.15
N ILE A 176 6.79 -3.13 -15.66
CA ILE A 176 6.46 -2.28 -14.52
C ILE A 176 6.43 -3.16 -13.28
N ALA A 177 7.25 -2.83 -12.28
CA ALA A 177 7.27 -3.52 -11.01
C ALA A 177 5.92 -3.33 -10.27
N ALA A 178 5.18 -4.43 -10.13
CA ALA A 178 3.89 -4.47 -9.46
C ALA A 178 3.93 -5.42 -8.26
N TRP A 179 3.30 -5.01 -7.16
CA TRP A 179 3.05 -5.87 -6.01
C TRP A 179 1.55 -6.15 -5.94
N ARG A 180 1.20 -7.43 -5.82
CA ARG A 180 -0.18 -7.87 -5.66
C ARG A 180 -0.45 -8.17 -4.20
N GLU A 181 -1.54 -7.60 -3.72
CA GLU A 181 -2.03 -7.85 -2.37
C GLU A 181 -2.28 -9.35 -2.14
N PRO A 182 -1.65 -9.96 -1.14
CA PRO A 182 -1.92 -11.34 -0.79
C PRO A 182 -3.39 -11.53 -0.41
N HIS A 183 -4.02 -12.55 -1.00
CA HIS A 183 -5.38 -12.92 -0.63
C HIS A 183 -5.44 -13.37 0.85
N ILE A 184 -6.33 -12.78 1.62
CA ILE A 184 -6.63 -13.15 3.00
C ILE A 184 -8.00 -13.83 3.00
N SER A 185 -8.01 -15.16 3.11
CA SER A 185 -9.24 -15.95 3.12
C SER A 185 -9.99 -15.89 4.45
N CYS A 186 -9.26 -15.75 5.57
CA CYS A 186 -9.83 -15.59 6.90
C CYS A 186 -8.82 -14.96 7.87
N LEU A 187 -9.36 -14.36 8.93
CA LEU A 187 -8.63 -13.90 10.11
C LEU A 187 -8.89 -14.85 11.27
N ALA A 188 -7.84 -15.39 11.86
CA ALA A 188 -7.96 -16.08 13.14
C ALA A 188 -7.89 -15.05 14.27
N ALA A 189 -8.90 -15.04 15.15
CA ALA A 189 -8.99 -14.14 16.29
C ALA A 189 -9.28 -14.92 17.57
N ASP A 190 -8.66 -14.52 18.69
CA ASP A 190 -9.04 -15.03 20.00
C ASP A 190 -10.35 -14.40 20.51
N SER A 191 -10.83 -14.88 21.67
CA SER A 191 -12.04 -14.37 22.29
C SER A 191 -11.91 -12.95 22.86
N ALA A 192 -10.69 -12.46 23.08
CA ALA A 192 -10.40 -11.12 23.61
C ALA A 192 -10.32 -10.06 22.51
N ALA A 193 -10.11 -10.48 21.25
CA ALA A 193 -10.01 -9.59 20.11
C ALA A 193 -11.33 -8.86 19.82
N ASP A 194 -11.23 -7.57 19.50
CA ASP A 194 -12.36 -6.76 19.05
C ASP A 194 -12.73 -7.13 17.59
N LYS A 195 -13.72 -8.02 17.45
CA LYS A 195 -14.19 -8.51 16.16
C LYS A 195 -14.81 -7.42 15.28
N ASP A 196 -15.32 -6.35 15.86
CA ASP A 196 -15.93 -5.26 15.10
C ASP A 196 -14.84 -4.38 14.48
N VAL A 197 -13.75 -4.14 15.22
CA VAL A 197 -12.54 -3.51 14.64
C VAL A 197 -11.96 -4.39 13.54
N LEU A 198 -11.88 -5.72 13.72
CA LEU A 198 -11.37 -6.62 12.68
C LEU A 198 -12.22 -6.59 11.40
N ARG A 199 -13.55 -6.66 11.51
CA ARG A 199 -14.45 -6.58 10.35
C ARG A 199 -14.36 -5.23 9.64
N TRP A 200 -14.16 -4.16 10.38
CA TRP A 200 -13.95 -2.83 9.81
C TRP A 200 -12.59 -2.71 9.12
N ALA A 201 -11.51 -3.21 9.73
CA ALA A 201 -10.16 -3.17 9.18
C ALA A 201 -10.01 -4.12 7.98
N HIS A 202 -10.77 -5.22 7.97
CA HIS A 202 -10.75 -6.25 6.92
C HIS A 202 -12.16 -6.57 6.41
N PRO A 203 -12.81 -5.62 5.71
CA PRO A 203 -14.15 -5.85 5.18
C PRO A 203 -14.18 -7.04 4.23
N GLY A 204 -15.20 -7.89 4.37
CA GLY A 204 -15.38 -9.08 3.52
C GLY A 204 -14.46 -10.25 3.85
N VAL A 205 -13.68 -10.20 4.94
CA VAL A 205 -12.86 -11.32 5.41
C VAL A 205 -13.53 -11.98 6.60
N ASP A 206 -13.66 -13.31 6.55
CA ASP A 206 -14.25 -14.08 7.64
C ASP A 206 -13.35 -14.08 8.87
N VAL A 207 -13.93 -13.77 10.03
CA VAL A 207 -13.25 -13.84 11.33
C VAL A 207 -13.61 -15.17 11.99
N VAL A 208 -12.62 -16.06 12.10
CA VAL A 208 -12.74 -17.39 12.70
C VAL A 208 -12.04 -17.44 14.04
N GLU A 209 -12.43 -18.41 14.88
CA GLU A 209 -11.78 -18.61 16.17
C GLU A 209 -10.37 -19.19 15.97
N ALA A 210 -9.38 -18.63 16.68
CA ALA A 210 -8.00 -19.07 16.57
C ALA A 210 -7.80 -20.49 17.13
N THR A 211 -7.50 -21.45 16.25
CA THR A 211 -7.21 -22.85 16.60
C THR A 211 -5.85 -23.28 16.04
N SER A 212 -5.27 -24.37 16.55
CA SER A 212 -3.96 -24.88 16.07
C SER A 212 -3.99 -25.40 14.63
N ALA A 213 -5.17 -25.55 14.02
CA ALA A 213 -5.37 -26.06 12.66
C ALA A 213 -5.78 -24.99 11.64
N SER A 214 -5.92 -23.73 12.04
CA SER A 214 -6.36 -22.69 11.11
C SER A 214 -5.27 -22.37 10.09
N ALA A 215 -5.55 -22.63 8.80
CA ALA A 215 -4.76 -22.16 7.67
C ALA A 215 -4.90 -20.63 7.43
N ALA A 216 -5.15 -19.88 8.50
CA ALA A 216 -5.43 -18.45 8.44
C ALA A 216 -4.16 -17.69 8.06
N ARG A 217 -4.26 -16.86 7.01
CA ARG A 217 -3.13 -16.06 6.52
C ARG A 217 -2.89 -14.80 7.34
N ALA A 218 -3.75 -14.43 8.29
CA ALA A 218 -3.45 -13.39 9.28
C ALA A 218 -4.04 -13.76 10.65
N LEU A 219 -3.27 -13.55 11.72
CA LEU A 219 -3.59 -13.93 13.09
C LEU A 219 -3.62 -12.69 13.99
N VAL A 220 -4.68 -12.54 14.78
CA VAL A 220 -4.77 -11.56 15.86
C VAL A 220 -4.94 -12.32 17.17
N ALA A 221 -3.91 -12.33 18.01
CA ALA A 221 -3.88 -13.13 19.23
C ALA A 221 -3.12 -12.43 20.37
N ALA A 222 -3.66 -12.53 21.58
CA ALA A 222 -3.16 -11.93 22.83
C ALA A 222 -1.76 -12.37 23.26
N ALA A 223 -1.30 -13.52 22.78
CA ALA A 223 -0.03 -14.09 23.15
C ALA A 223 0.65 -14.71 21.93
N GLN A 224 1.98 -14.59 21.87
CA GLN A 224 2.84 -15.36 20.98
C GLN A 224 2.66 -16.86 21.25
N LYS A 225 1.60 -17.47 20.72
CA LYS A 225 1.45 -18.92 20.66
C LYS A 225 2.28 -19.39 19.48
N THR A 226 3.58 -19.61 19.73
CA THR A 226 4.64 -19.95 18.77
C THR A 226 4.29 -21.05 17.76
N ASP A 227 3.32 -21.92 18.06
CA ASP A 227 2.92 -23.01 17.18
C ASP A 227 1.91 -22.61 16.09
N ILE A 228 1.08 -21.58 16.32
CA ILE A 228 0.12 -21.04 15.34
C ILE A 228 0.83 -20.05 14.39
N CYS A 229 2.02 -19.57 14.79
CA CYS A 229 2.68 -18.44 14.13
C CYS A 229 3.34 -18.73 12.78
N ARG A 230 3.55 -20.00 12.43
CA ARG A 230 4.42 -20.36 11.28
C ARG A 230 3.81 -20.07 9.90
N HIS A 231 2.49 -19.90 9.80
CA HIS A 231 1.79 -19.80 8.50
C HIS A 231 1.04 -18.48 8.28
N ALA A 232 0.89 -17.64 9.31
CA ALA A 232 0.25 -16.33 9.14
C ALA A 232 1.24 -15.31 8.58
N ILE A 233 0.78 -14.48 7.66
CA ILE A 233 1.55 -13.37 7.07
C ILE A 233 1.77 -12.27 8.11
N VAL A 234 0.81 -12.02 9.01
CA VAL A 234 0.92 -10.99 10.05
C VAL A 234 0.36 -11.51 11.37
N HIS A 235 1.03 -11.11 12.45
CA HIS A 235 0.65 -11.31 13.83
C HIS A 235 0.36 -9.98 14.50
N LEU A 236 -0.87 -9.78 14.97
CA LEU A 236 -1.28 -8.60 15.72
C LEU A 236 -1.55 -9.02 17.17
N GLY A 237 -1.04 -8.25 18.13
CA GLY A 237 -1.38 -8.45 19.54
C GLY A 237 -2.81 -7.99 19.86
N THR A 238 -3.34 -8.39 21.02
CA THR A 238 -4.58 -7.80 21.54
C THR A 238 -4.43 -6.28 21.68
N GLY A 239 -5.45 -5.53 21.27
CA GLY A 239 -5.36 -4.08 21.20
C GLY A 239 -4.52 -3.61 20.00
N GLN A 240 -4.40 -4.41 18.95
CA GLN A 240 -3.82 -4.02 17.66
C GLN A 240 -4.70 -4.43 16.47
N GLU A 241 -5.99 -4.70 16.70
CA GLU A 241 -6.94 -5.25 15.72
C GLU A 241 -7.10 -4.35 14.49
N GLY A 242 -6.92 -3.04 14.64
CA GLY A 242 -7.05 -2.07 13.55
C GLY A 242 -5.74 -1.75 12.83
N LEU A 243 -4.62 -2.36 13.25
CA LEU A 243 -3.30 -2.18 12.66
C LEU A 243 -3.05 -3.23 11.59
N PHE A 244 -2.33 -2.89 10.52
CA PHE A 244 -1.95 -3.89 9.53
C PHE A 244 -0.58 -3.62 8.91
N TYR A 245 0.06 -4.65 8.35
CA TYR A 245 1.33 -4.56 7.62
C TYR A 245 1.36 -5.57 6.47
N TRP A 246 2.18 -5.31 5.46
CA TRP A 246 2.49 -6.30 4.43
C TRP A 246 3.97 -6.70 4.55
N PRO A 247 4.32 -7.85 5.16
CA PRO A 247 5.72 -8.21 5.41
C PRO A 247 6.57 -8.34 4.15
N GLN A 248 5.94 -8.67 3.02
CA GLN A 248 6.61 -8.78 1.72
C GLN A 248 6.84 -7.42 1.06
N LEU A 249 6.25 -6.34 1.60
CA LEU A 249 6.33 -5.00 1.07
C LEU A 249 7.15 -4.12 2.02
N SER A 250 8.22 -3.53 1.50
CA SER A 250 9.11 -2.66 2.27
C SER A 250 9.57 -1.50 1.41
N ARG A 251 10.27 -0.55 2.03
CA ARG A 251 10.89 0.59 1.33
C ARG A 251 11.81 0.18 0.18
N ALA A 252 12.45 -0.99 0.28
CA ALA A 252 13.33 -1.50 -0.78
C ALA A 252 12.58 -1.73 -2.10
N PHE A 253 11.29 -2.12 -2.04
CA PHE A 253 10.47 -2.25 -3.25
C PHE A 253 10.34 -0.92 -3.99
N PHE A 254 10.30 0.21 -3.27
CA PHE A 254 10.12 1.55 -3.83
C PHE A 254 11.44 2.31 -4.03
N THR A 255 12.58 1.62 -3.93
CA THR A 255 13.91 2.19 -4.13
C THR A 255 14.50 1.65 -5.44
N GLU A 256 14.87 2.56 -6.35
CA GLU A 256 15.69 2.26 -7.52
C GLU A 256 17.15 2.15 -7.11
N GLN A 257 17.85 1.14 -7.64
CA GLN A 257 19.29 0.98 -7.46
C GLN A 257 19.98 0.80 -8.81
N SER A 258 21.08 1.53 -9.01
CA SER A 258 21.96 1.34 -10.16
C SER A 258 23.39 1.15 -9.69
N VAL A 259 24.10 0.20 -10.30
CA VAL A 259 25.48 -0.13 -9.96
C VAL A 259 26.39 0.15 -11.14
N SER A 260 27.50 0.83 -10.90
CA SER A 260 28.55 1.08 -11.89
C SER A 260 29.88 0.51 -11.40
N PHE A 261 30.68 0.00 -12.35
CA PHE A 261 32.02 -0.51 -12.12
C PHE A 261 33.02 0.39 -12.85
N THR A 262 34.05 0.83 -12.14
CA THR A 262 35.17 1.58 -12.73
C THR A 262 36.46 0.79 -12.54
N GLY A 263 37.18 0.54 -13.63
CA GLY A 263 38.51 -0.11 -13.62
C GLY A 263 39.64 0.88 -13.39
#